data_AF-K4AFX5-F1
#
_entry.id   AF-K4AFX5-F1
#
_cell.length_a   1.000
_cell.length_b   1.000
_cell.length_c   1.000
_cell.angle_alpha   90.00
_cell.angle_beta   90.00
_cell.angle_gamma   90.00
#
_symmetry.space_group_name_H-M   'P 1'
#
loop_
_entity.id
_entity.type
_entity.pdbx_description
1 polymer ?
#
loop_
_entity_poly.entity_id
_entity_poly.type
_entity_poly.pdbx_seq_one_letter_code
_entity_poly.pdbx_strand_id
1 'polypeptide(L)'
;MGFLEDFQASVESLPSMLHRNYSLMRELDKSLQGVQLENEQRCQQEIEDIKHGLESGSITYDPAKLKFSEEAIEEQKHCVRIADEKVALATQTYDLVDAHIQQLDQFLRKLEEIRQEKEAAAAVAAGTVAPAAATPAASAGVSTADATPKTGRSGERGRGGRKKYVLHLE
;
A
#
# COMPACT_ATOMS: atom_id res chain seq x y z
N MET A 1 4.74 10.88 -26.10
CA MET A 1 3.60 9.95 -26.15
C MET A 1 2.46 10.60 -25.42
N GLY A 2 1.24 10.48 -25.94
CA GLY A 2 0.06 11.13 -25.39
C GLY A 2 -0.39 10.48 -24.09
N PHE A 3 -0.99 11.26 -23.20
CA PHE A 3 -1.54 10.76 -21.93
C PHE A 3 -2.49 9.55 -22.09
N LEU A 4 -3.19 9.44 -23.23
CA LEU A 4 -4.05 8.30 -23.57
C LEU A 4 -3.24 7.03 -23.88
N GLU A 5 -2.10 7.15 -24.57
CA GLU A 5 -1.21 6.03 -24.91
C GLU A 5 -0.59 5.45 -23.62
N ASP A 6 -0.16 6.33 -22.71
CA ASP A 6 0.38 5.94 -21.42
C ASP A 6 -0.67 5.23 -20.55
N PHE A 7 -1.91 5.72 -20.55
CA PHE A 7 -3.02 5.07 -19.85
C PHE A 7 -3.39 3.72 -20.47
N GLN A 8 -3.44 3.63 -21.80
CA GLN A 8 -3.73 2.37 -22.49
C GLN A 8 -2.67 1.31 -22.21
N ALA A 9 -1.38 1.65 -22.32
CA ALA A 9 -0.29 0.73 -22.00
C ALA A 9 -0.32 0.27 -20.53
N SER A 10 -0.68 1.18 -19.62
CA SER A 10 -0.88 0.87 -18.20
C SER A 10 -2.00 -0.18 -17.99
N VAL A 11 -3.17 0.02 -18.61
CA VAL A 11 -4.31 -0.90 -18.48
C VAL A 11 -4.06 -2.25 -19.16
N GLU A 12 -3.39 -2.27 -20.32
CA GLU A 12 -3.08 -3.52 -21.04
C GLU A 12 -2.15 -4.43 -20.24
N SER A 13 -1.22 -3.87 -19.48
CA SER A 13 -0.26 -4.64 -18.68
C SER A 13 -0.84 -5.13 -17.34
N LEU A 14 -1.85 -4.45 -16.78
CA LEU A 14 -2.41 -4.74 -15.46
C LEU A 14 -2.88 -6.20 -15.27
N PRO A 15 -3.66 -6.82 -16.19
CA PRO A 15 -4.09 -8.21 -16.01
C PRO A 15 -2.93 -9.19 -15.86
N SER A 16 -1.85 -8.98 -16.63
CA SER A 16 -0.67 -9.85 -16.58
C SER A 16 0.10 -9.70 -15.27
N MET A 17 0.22 -8.47 -14.75
CA MET A 17 0.85 -8.19 -13.45
C MET A 17 0.03 -8.79 -12.29
N LEU A 18 -1.30 -8.63 -12.30
CA LEU A 18 -2.15 -9.24 -11.29
C LEU A 18 -2.09 -10.76 -11.32
N HIS A 19 -2.18 -11.36 -12.51
CA HIS A 19 -2.08 -12.81 -12.65
C HIS A 19 -0.76 -13.35 -12.06
N ARG A 20 0.36 -12.67 -12.35
CA ARG A 20 1.66 -13.02 -11.76
C ARG A 20 1.64 -12.90 -10.23
N ASN A 21 1.14 -11.80 -9.69
CA ASN A 21 1.12 -11.58 -8.24
C ASN A 21 0.22 -12.61 -7.52
N TYR A 22 -0.97 -12.88 -8.04
CA TYR A 22 -1.86 -13.89 -7.45
C TYR A 22 -1.32 -15.32 -7.58
N SER A 23 -0.60 -15.61 -8.66
CA SER A 23 0.08 -16.91 -8.82
C SER A 23 1.16 -17.09 -7.76
N LEU A 24 2.03 -16.08 -7.60
CA LEU A 24 3.08 -16.09 -6.57
C LEU A 24 2.49 -16.13 -5.15
N MET A 25 1.40 -15.40 -4.88
CA MET A 25 0.72 -15.45 -3.59
C MET A 25 0.19 -16.85 -3.28
N ARG A 26 -0.35 -17.55 -4.28
CA ARG A 26 -0.81 -18.94 -4.14
C ARG A 26 0.35 -19.91 -3.92
N GLU A 27 1.51 -19.66 -4.52
CA GLU A 27 2.73 -20.43 -4.28
C GLU A 27 3.24 -20.25 -2.85
N LEU A 28 3.29 -19.00 -2.36
CA LEU A 28 3.60 -18.69 -0.96
C LEU A 28 2.61 -19.35 0.00
N ASP A 29 1.31 -19.35 -0.32
CA ASP A 29 0.28 -20.04 0.46
C ASP A 29 0.54 -21.54 0.58
N LYS A 30 0.84 -22.20 -0.54
CA LYS A 30 1.16 -23.63 -0.55
C LYS A 30 2.43 -23.92 0.24
N SER A 31 3.46 -23.09 0.06
CA SER A 31 4.73 -23.25 0.78
C SER A 31 4.53 -23.05 2.28
N LEU A 32 3.78 -22.04 2.70
CA LEU A 32 3.48 -21.77 4.10
C LEU A 32 2.70 -22.94 4.72
N GLN A 33 1.67 -23.44 4.04
CA GLN A 33 0.90 -24.60 4.49
C GLN A 33 1.78 -25.85 4.66
N GLY A 34 2.73 -26.08 3.74
CA GLY A 34 3.67 -27.20 3.83
C GLY A 34 4.55 -27.12 5.07
N VAL A 35 5.28 -26.01 5.23
CA VAL A 35 6.20 -25.81 6.37
C VAL A 35 5.44 -25.77 7.70
N GLN A 36 4.24 -25.19 7.72
CA GLN A 36 3.40 -25.17 8.92
C GLN A 36 2.99 -26.58 9.34
N LEU A 37 2.58 -27.42 8.40
CA LEU A 37 2.19 -28.79 8.68
C LEU A 37 3.37 -29.63 9.17
N GLU A 38 4.55 -29.47 8.57
CA GLU A 38 5.79 -30.11 9.04
C GLU A 38 6.13 -29.68 10.48
N ASN A 39 6.02 -28.39 10.78
CA ASN A 39 6.29 -27.86 12.11
C ASN A 39 5.29 -28.35 13.16
N GLU A 40 4.00 -28.41 12.81
CA GLU A 40 2.95 -28.96 13.68
C GLU A 40 3.20 -30.44 14.01
N GLN A 41 3.60 -31.24 13.01
CA GLN A 41 3.95 -32.65 13.22
C GLN A 41 5.17 -32.79 14.14
N ARG A 42 6.21 -31.98 13.95
CA ARG A 42 7.39 -31.99 14.83
C ARG A 42 7.04 -31.61 16.26
N CYS A 43 6.29 -30.54 16.45
CA CYS A 43 5.84 -30.12 17.77
C CYS A 43 5.02 -31.22 18.46
N GLN A 44 4.15 -31.89 17.70
CA GLN A 44 3.35 -33.01 18.21
C GLN A 44 4.24 -34.18 18.66
N GLN A 45 5.23 -34.56 17.84
CA GLN A 45 6.18 -35.62 18.19
C GLN A 45 6.97 -35.27 19.45
N GLU A 46 7.48 -34.05 19.56
CA GLU A 46 8.22 -33.61 20.75
C GLU A 46 7.36 -33.66 22.02
N ILE A 47 6.08 -33.28 21.92
CA ILE A 47 5.12 -33.39 23.02
C ILE A 47 4.92 -34.86 23.44
N GLU A 48 4.77 -35.76 22.47
CA GLU A 48 4.61 -37.19 22.72
C GLU A 48 5.85 -37.81 23.37
N ASP A 49 7.04 -37.46 22.88
CA ASP A 49 8.31 -37.92 23.43
C ASP A 49 8.51 -37.46 24.87
N ILE A 50 8.17 -36.20 25.17
CA ILE A 50 8.21 -35.65 26.53
C ILE A 50 7.22 -36.38 27.45
N LYS A 51 6.00 -36.63 26.99
CA LYS A 51 4.97 -37.37 27.76
C LYS A 51 5.45 -38.78 28.07
N HIS A 52 5.90 -39.52 27.07
CA HIS A 52 6.41 -40.88 27.25
C HIS A 52 7.66 -40.90 28.16
N GLY A 53 8.55 -39.92 28.03
CA GLY A 53 9.72 -39.76 28.91
C GLY A 53 9.34 -39.50 30.36
N LEU A 54 8.26 -38.76 30.61
CA LEU A 54 7.73 -38.52 31.96
C LEU A 54 7.04 -39.76 32.53
N GLU A 55 6.24 -40.47 31.74
CA GLU A 55 5.55 -41.70 32.15
C GLU A 55 6.51 -42.84 32.48
N SER A 56 7.60 -42.96 31.71
CA SER A 56 8.66 -43.94 31.93
C SER A 56 9.65 -43.55 33.04
N GLY A 57 9.55 -42.34 33.59
CA GLY A 57 10.48 -41.80 34.58
C GLY A 57 11.87 -41.46 34.02
N SER A 58 12.07 -41.50 32.70
CA SER A 58 13.32 -41.12 32.02
C SER A 58 13.55 -39.61 32.04
N ILE A 59 12.49 -38.81 32.21
CA ILE A 59 12.52 -37.35 32.27
C ILE A 59 11.87 -36.92 33.59
N THR A 60 12.55 -36.04 34.32
CA THR A 60 11.96 -35.38 35.50
C THR A 60 11.19 -34.16 35.04
N TYR A 61 9.98 -33.97 35.58
CA TYR A 61 9.20 -32.76 35.31
C TYR A 61 9.94 -31.51 35.83
N ASP A 62 10.46 -30.72 34.90
CA ASP A 62 11.08 -29.42 35.16
C ASP A 62 10.60 -28.44 34.08
N PRO A 63 9.67 -27.52 34.41
CA PRO A 63 9.07 -26.62 33.44
C PRO A 63 10.09 -25.69 32.76
N ALA A 64 11.24 -25.43 33.39
CA ALA A 64 12.28 -24.60 32.77
C ALA A 64 13.06 -25.33 31.65
N LYS A 65 13.03 -26.66 31.66
CA LYS A 65 13.74 -27.53 30.70
C LYS A 65 12.83 -28.07 29.59
N LEU A 66 11.51 -28.03 29.79
CA LEU A 66 10.51 -28.35 28.76
C LEU A 66 10.41 -27.21 27.77
N LYS A 67 11.16 -27.29 26.68
CA LYS A 67 11.10 -26.36 25.55
C LYS A 67 11.17 -27.14 24.25
N PHE A 68 10.55 -26.61 23.21
CA PHE A 68 10.70 -27.14 21.86
C PHE A 68 12.16 -27.07 21.41
N SER A 69 12.53 -27.98 20.52
CA SER A 69 13.84 -27.98 19.89
C SER A 69 14.12 -26.68 19.14
N GLU A 70 15.41 -26.38 18.97
CA GLU A 70 15.84 -25.24 18.14
C GLU A 70 15.34 -25.39 16.70
N GLU A 71 15.27 -26.63 16.19
CA GLU A 71 14.76 -26.95 14.86
C GLU A 71 13.26 -26.60 14.70
N ALA A 72 12.41 -26.97 15.67
CA ALA A 72 11.00 -26.59 15.67
C ALA A 72 10.82 -25.06 15.75
N ILE A 73 11.68 -24.37 16.50
CA ILE A 73 11.67 -22.90 16.58
C ILE A 73 12.11 -22.28 15.25
N GLU A 74 13.11 -22.86 14.58
CA GLU A 74 13.62 -22.38 13.28
C GLU A 74 12.61 -22.56 12.15
N GLU A 75 11.92 -23.70 12.10
CA GLU A 75 10.80 -23.96 11.19
C GLU A 75 9.64 -22.99 11.43
N GLN A 76 9.28 -22.73 12.70
CA GLN A 76 8.25 -21.74 13.02
C GLN A 76 8.66 -20.33 12.56
N LYS A 77 9.93 -19.95 12.73
CA LYS A 77 10.47 -18.68 12.20
C LYS A 77 10.43 -18.66 10.66
N HIS A 78 10.61 -19.81 10.01
CA HIS A 78 10.50 -19.92 8.56
C HIS A 78 9.07 -19.66 8.09
N CYS A 79 8.06 -20.24 8.75
CA CYS A 79 6.65 -19.92 8.50
C CYS A 79 6.37 -18.42 8.60
N VAL A 80 6.92 -17.75 9.63
CA VAL A 80 6.75 -16.29 9.80
C VAL A 80 7.35 -15.51 8.62
N ARG A 81 8.55 -15.89 8.15
CA ARG A 81 9.17 -15.23 6.98
C ARG A 81 8.30 -15.35 5.73
N ILE A 82 7.77 -16.54 5.44
CA ILE A 82 6.89 -16.75 4.27
C ILE A 82 5.59 -15.94 4.42
N ALA A 83 5.03 -15.87 5.63
CA ALA A 83 3.84 -15.08 5.91
C ALA A 83 4.10 -13.57 5.71
N ASP A 84 5.24 -13.06 6.15
CA ASP A 84 5.64 -11.66 5.95
C ASP A 84 5.82 -11.34 4.46
N GLU A 85 6.45 -12.24 3.69
CA GLU A 85 6.58 -12.11 2.24
C GLU A 85 5.21 -12.08 1.54
N LYS A 86 4.27 -12.94 1.97
CA LYS A 86 2.91 -12.95 1.45
C LYS A 86 2.18 -11.63 1.75
N VAL A 87 2.32 -11.09 2.96
CA VAL A 87 1.73 -9.79 3.34
C VAL A 87 2.34 -8.65 2.51
N ALA A 88 3.65 -8.67 2.29
CA ALA A 88 4.33 -7.69 1.45
C ALA A 88 3.81 -7.74 -0.01
N LEU A 89 3.69 -8.94 -0.59
CA LEU A 89 3.16 -9.12 -1.94
C LEU A 89 1.70 -8.68 -2.05
N ALA A 90 0.87 -8.97 -1.05
CA ALA A 90 -0.52 -8.50 -1.00
C ALA A 90 -0.60 -6.98 -0.94
N THR A 91 0.26 -6.35 -0.14
CA THR A 91 0.37 -4.88 -0.06
C THR A 91 0.78 -4.28 -1.40
N GLN A 92 1.82 -4.84 -2.04
CA GLN A 92 2.25 -4.39 -3.37
C GLN A 92 1.15 -4.53 -4.43
N THR A 93 0.39 -5.62 -4.37
CA THR A 93 -0.73 -5.87 -5.31
C THR A 93 -1.87 -4.89 -5.07
N TYR A 94 -2.17 -4.56 -3.82
CA TYR A 94 -3.13 -3.53 -3.47
C TYR A 94 -2.70 -2.16 -3.99
N ASP A 95 -1.46 -1.75 -3.71
CA ASP A 95 -0.91 -0.46 -4.12
C ASP A 95 -0.90 -0.33 -5.66
N LEU A 96 -0.59 -1.41 -6.37
CA LEU A 96 -0.67 -1.47 -7.83
C LEU A 96 -2.09 -1.14 -8.32
N VAL A 97 -3.10 -1.86 -7.81
CA VAL A 97 -4.50 -1.65 -8.21
C VAL A 97 -4.96 -0.24 -7.86
N ASP A 98 -4.62 0.26 -6.68
CA ASP A 98 -4.96 1.62 -6.25
C ASP A 98 -4.35 2.67 -7.19
N ALA A 99 -3.10 2.50 -7.60
CA ALA A 99 -2.46 3.39 -8.58
C ALA A 99 -3.21 3.40 -9.92
N HIS A 100 -3.68 2.26 -10.41
CA HIS A 100 -4.48 2.21 -11.65
C HIS A 100 -5.86 2.86 -11.49
N ILE A 101 -6.51 2.71 -10.32
CA ILE A 101 -7.78 3.41 -10.02
C ILE A 101 -7.55 4.93 -10.03
N GLN A 102 -6.50 5.41 -9.37
CA GLN A 102 -6.15 6.83 -9.36
C GLN A 102 -5.82 7.36 -10.76
N GLN A 103 -5.16 6.56 -11.61
CA GLN A 103 -4.90 6.93 -13.01
C GLN A 103 -6.21 7.05 -13.82
N LEU A 104 -7.16 6.13 -13.62
CA LEU A 104 -8.48 6.21 -14.25
C LEU A 104 -9.24 7.47 -13.81
N ASP A 105 -9.24 7.79 -12.52
CA ASP A 105 -9.89 8.99 -11.99
C ASP A 105 -9.29 10.29 -12.57
N GLN A 106 -7.98 10.30 -12.80
CA GLN A 106 -7.31 11.43 -13.46
C GLN A 106 -7.67 11.50 -14.95
N PHE A 107 -7.79 10.35 -15.61
CA PHE A 107 -8.19 10.28 -17.01
C PHE A 107 -9.61 10.81 -17.22
N LEU A 108 -10.57 10.39 -16.39
CA LEU A 108 -11.94 10.86 -16.44
C LEU A 108 -12.04 12.38 -16.18
N ARG A 109 -11.28 12.91 -15.20
CA ARG A 109 -11.22 14.35 -14.95
C ARG A 109 -10.71 15.14 -16.15
N LYS A 110 -9.62 14.70 -16.77
CA LYS A 110 -9.06 15.38 -17.96
C LYS A 110 -10.01 15.32 -19.16
N LEU A 111 -10.73 14.22 -19.34
CA LEU A 111 -11.74 14.14 -20.41
C LEU A 111 -12.88 15.16 -20.20
N GLU A 112 -13.33 15.32 -18.96
CA GLU A 112 -14.36 16.31 -18.62
C GLU A 112 -13.85 17.75 -18.79
N GLU A 113 -12.61 18.04 -18.40
CA GLU A 113 -11.96 19.35 -18.65
C GLU A 113 -11.89 19.67 -20.14
N ILE A 114 -11.44 18.72 -20.98
CA ILE A 114 -11.39 18.89 -22.44
C ILE A 114 -12.79 19.11 -23.02
N ARG A 115 -13.81 18.43 -22.48
CA ARG A 115 -15.21 18.63 -22.91
C ARG A 115 -15.68 20.04 -22.60
N GLN A 116 -15.44 20.52 -21.37
CA GLN A 116 -15.79 21.87 -20.93
C GLN A 116 -15.05 22.95 -21.73
N GLU A 117 -13.77 22.76 -22.01
CA GLU A 117 -12.98 23.67 -22.86
C GLU A 117 -13.55 23.74 -24.28
N LYS A 118 -13.93 22.60 -24.86
CA LYS A 118 -14.56 22.56 -26.19
C LYS A 118 -15.93 23.23 -26.21
N GLU A 119 -16.74 23.03 -25.17
CA GLU A 119 -18.05 23.69 -25.03
C GLU A 119 -17.89 25.21 -24.83
N ALA A 120 -16.93 25.65 -24.02
CA ALA A 120 -16.60 27.05 -23.85
C ALA A 120 -16.10 27.69 -25.15
N ALA A 121 -15.21 27.02 -25.88
CA ALA A 121 -14.73 27.48 -27.18
C ALA A 121 -15.86 27.56 -28.22
N ALA A 122 -16.78 26.59 -28.24
CA ALA A 122 -17.95 26.60 -29.11
C ALA A 122 -18.94 27.72 -28.75
N ALA A 123 -19.16 28.00 -27.45
CA ALA A 123 -20.01 29.10 -27.00
C ALA A 123 -19.44 30.48 -27.39
N VAL A 124 -18.12 30.65 -27.28
CA VAL A 124 -17.41 31.84 -27.75
C VAL A 124 -17.53 31.97 -29.28
N ALA A 125 -17.34 30.87 -30.02
CA ALA A 125 -17.47 30.86 -31.49
C ALA A 125 -18.91 31.13 -31.96
N ALA A 126 -19.92 30.70 -31.20
CA ALA A 126 -21.34 30.93 -31.48
C ALA A 126 -21.83 32.34 -31.08
N GLY A 127 -20.97 33.21 -30.53
CA GLY A 127 -21.33 34.58 -30.14
C GLY A 127 -22.30 34.68 -28.96
N THR A 128 -22.50 33.58 -28.22
CA THR A 128 -23.40 33.53 -27.05
C THR A 128 -22.74 34.02 -25.76
N VAL A 129 -21.40 34.18 -25.77
CA VAL A 129 -20.61 34.80 -24.71
C VAL A 129 -19.71 35.86 -25.34
N ALA A 130 -19.80 37.11 -24.89
CA ALA A 130 -18.94 38.18 -25.39
C ALA A 130 -17.47 37.89 -25.05
N PRO A 131 -16.50 38.19 -25.94
CA PRO A 131 -15.10 38.11 -25.58
C PRO A 131 -14.88 39.09 -24.42
N ALA A 132 -14.40 38.58 -23.28
CA ALA A 132 -13.98 39.44 -22.18
C ALA A 132 -12.89 40.36 -22.73
N ALA A 133 -13.26 41.61 -23.01
CA ALA A 133 -12.33 42.64 -23.42
C ALA A 133 -11.31 42.79 -22.31
N ALA A 134 -10.07 42.38 -22.60
CA ALA A 134 -8.91 42.77 -21.82
C ALA A 134 -8.91 44.30 -21.77
N THR A 135 -9.27 44.84 -20.61
CA THR A 135 -9.17 46.27 -20.34
C THR A 135 -7.67 46.55 -20.11
N PRO A 136 -6.99 47.34 -20.96
CA PRO A 136 -5.65 47.78 -20.64
C PRO A 136 -5.81 49.06 -19.81
N ALA A 137 -5.77 48.94 -18.48
CA ALA A 137 -5.56 50.10 -17.62
C ALA A 137 -4.06 50.26 -17.37
N ALA A 138 -3.40 51.07 -18.19
CA ALA A 138 -2.02 51.51 -17.96
C ALA A 138 -1.87 53.02 -18.23
N SER A 139 -1.64 53.78 -17.16
CA SER A 139 -0.59 54.81 -17.00
C SER A 139 -0.83 55.51 -15.66
N ALA A 140 0.02 55.44 -14.63
CA ALA A 140 1.44 55.79 -14.46
C ALA A 140 1.63 57.19 -13.81
N GLY A 141 2.31 57.19 -12.66
CA GLY A 141 2.84 58.34 -11.91
C GLY A 141 2.18 58.49 -10.53
N VAL A 142 2.85 58.49 -9.37
CA VAL A 142 4.26 58.72 -9.01
C VAL A 142 4.56 58.02 -7.66
N SER A 143 5.80 57.57 -7.50
CA SER A 143 6.41 56.87 -6.36
C SER A 143 6.56 57.73 -5.09
N THR A 144 6.53 57.11 -3.90
CA THR A 144 7.59 57.15 -2.85
C THR A 144 7.24 56.28 -1.63
N ALA A 145 8.23 55.49 -1.18
CA ALA A 145 8.51 54.80 0.12
C ALA A 145 7.44 54.78 1.24
N ASP A 146 7.28 53.73 2.08
CA ASP A 146 8.32 53.04 2.86
C ASP A 146 7.79 51.76 3.59
N ALA A 147 8.71 50.85 3.92
CA ALA A 147 8.73 49.82 4.98
C ALA A 147 7.75 48.61 5.04
N THR A 148 8.30 47.41 4.74
CA THR A 148 8.00 46.09 5.36
C THR A 148 8.68 45.97 6.76
N PRO A 149 8.45 44.94 7.64
CA PRO A 149 8.08 43.52 7.37
C PRO A 149 7.06 42.90 8.40
N LYS A 150 6.43 41.72 8.19
CA LYS A 150 6.86 40.36 8.63
C LYS A 150 5.66 39.38 8.45
N THR A 151 5.73 38.31 7.63
CA THR A 151 6.11 36.89 7.92
C THR A 151 5.09 36.00 8.66
N GLY A 152 4.74 34.85 8.03
CA GLY A 152 4.24 33.59 8.63
C GLY A 152 2.73 33.34 8.41
N ARG A 153 2.23 32.42 7.55
CA ARG A 153 2.47 30.98 7.30
C ARG A 153 2.34 30.11 8.56
N SER A 154 1.23 29.39 8.71
CA SER A 154 1.18 27.93 8.45
C SER A 154 -0.22 27.37 8.70
N GLY A 155 -0.76 26.64 7.71
CA GLY A 155 -1.97 25.84 7.85
C GLY A 155 -1.62 24.42 8.32
N GLU A 156 -2.21 24.03 9.44
CA GLU A 156 -2.11 22.70 10.03
C GLU A 156 -2.85 21.65 9.18
N ARG A 157 -2.14 20.62 8.71
CA ARG A 157 -2.75 19.37 8.22
C ARG A 157 -2.52 18.30 9.27
N GLY A 158 -3.58 17.99 10.03
CA GLY A 158 -3.59 16.92 11.01
C GLY A 158 -3.52 15.54 10.34
N ARG A 159 -2.45 14.80 10.62
CA ARG A 159 -2.31 13.36 10.38
C ARG A 159 -2.77 12.62 11.64
N GLY A 160 -3.93 11.95 11.61
CA GLY A 160 -4.23 10.84 12.53
C GLY A 160 -3.62 9.56 11.96
N GLY A 161 -2.92 8.68 12.67
CA GLY A 161 -2.96 8.37 14.10
C GLY A 161 -3.14 6.85 14.23
N ARG A 162 -2.17 6.07 13.73
CA ARG A 162 -2.20 4.60 13.73
C ARG A 162 -1.90 4.10 15.16
N LYS A 163 -2.92 3.59 15.85
CA LYS A 163 -2.79 3.02 17.20
C LYS A 163 -1.91 1.76 17.15
N LYS A 164 -0.77 1.78 17.85
CA LYS A 164 0.03 0.58 18.15
C LYS A 164 -0.60 -0.12 19.35
N TYR A 165 -0.96 -1.39 19.21
CA TYR A 165 -1.19 -2.27 20.35
C TYR A 165 0.17 -2.79 20.81
N VAL A 166 0.55 -2.41 22.03
CA VAL A 166 1.69 -3.01 22.73
C VAL A 166 1.13 -4.22 23.46
N LEU A 167 1.49 -5.43 23.02
CA LEU A 167 1.29 -6.64 23.80
C LEU A 167 2.36 -6.67 24.87
N HIS A 168 1.96 -6.41 26.12
CA HIS A 168 2.76 -6.77 27.29
C HIS A 168 2.71 -8.29 27.43
N LEU A 169 3.85 -8.94 27.26
CA LEU A 169 4.07 -10.29 27.77
C LEU A 169 4.38 -10.15 29.27
N GLU A 170 3.55 -10.75 30.11
CA GLU A 170 3.97 -11.31 31.41
C GLU A 170 4.17 -12.82 31.25
#